data_AF-A0A2E8H1E9-F1
#
_entry.id   AF-A0A2E8H1E9-F1
#
_cell.length_a   1.000
_cell.length_b   1.000
_cell.length_c   1.000
_cell.angle_alpha   90.00
_cell.angle_beta   90.00
_cell.angle_gamma   90.00
#
_symmetry.space_group_name_H-M   'P 1'
#
loop_
_entity.id
_entity.type
_entity.pdbx_description
1 polymer ?
#
loop_
_entity_poly.entity_id
_entity_poly.type
_entity_poly.pdbx_seq_one_letter_code
_entity_poly.pdbx_strand_id
1 'polypeptide(L)' 'MPEETSASPTESPLLNYSEAADYLSVSKRTLYAMVSTSRIPTIRMGAGPNGRGLTRFRRHDLEAFVQANVA' A
#
# COMPACT_ATOMS: atom_id res chain seq x y z
N MET A 1 -1.33 27.27 -25.94
CA MET A 1 -0.95 25.85 -26.00
C MET A 1 -0.35 25.51 -24.65
N PRO A 2 -1.05 24.84 -23.72
CA PRO A 2 -0.37 24.31 -22.55
C PRO A 2 0.26 22.96 -22.94
N GLU A 3 1.58 22.90 -22.80
CA GLU A 3 2.34 21.67 -22.63
C GLU A 3 1.94 21.06 -21.28
N GLU A 4 1.26 19.91 -21.28
CA GLU A 4 1.27 19.01 -20.12
C GLU A 4 2.26 17.88 -20.40
N THR A 5 3.48 18.18 -19.99
CA THR A 5 4.57 17.31 -19.60
C THR A 5 4.20 15.84 -19.34
N SER A 6 4.91 14.98 -20.07
CA SER A 6 5.42 13.67 -19.65
C SER A 6 4.47 12.74 -18.89
N ALA A 7 3.95 11.78 -19.62
CA ALA A 7 3.79 10.44 -19.08
C ALA A 7 5.14 9.94 -18.52
N SER A 8 5.29 9.89 -17.19
CA SER A 8 6.33 9.10 -16.53
C SER A 8 5.85 7.65 -16.39
N PRO A 9 6.68 6.66 -16.73
CA PRO A 9 6.26 5.26 -16.81
C PRO A 9 6.00 4.69 -15.43
N THR A 10 4.77 4.21 -15.20
CA THR A 10 4.42 3.00 -14.45
C THR A 10 5.27 2.64 -13.21
N GLU A 11 5.57 3.57 -12.32
CA GLU A 11 5.88 3.22 -10.94
C GLU A 11 4.54 3.01 -10.23
N SER A 12 4.06 1.76 -10.17
CA SER A 12 2.94 1.44 -9.28
C SER A 12 3.33 1.89 -7.87
N PRO A 13 2.70 2.95 -7.32
CA PRO A 13 3.19 3.54 -6.10
C PRO A 13 3.03 2.52 -4.98
N LEU A 14 4.17 2.12 -4.41
CA LEU A 14 4.20 1.31 -3.20
C LEU A 14 3.64 2.18 -2.08
N LEU A 15 2.43 1.87 -1.64
CA LEU A 15 1.68 2.60 -0.63
C LEU A 15 2.30 2.34 0.74
N ASN A 16 2.44 3.38 1.55
CA ASN A 16 2.76 3.21 2.96
C ASN A 16 1.51 2.83 3.78
N TYR A 17 1.67 2.57 5.08
CA TYR A 17 0.56 2.22 5.97
C TYR A 17 -0.58 3.25 6.00
N SER A 18 -0.28 4.54 5.89
CA SER A 18 -1.30 5.58 5.88
C SER A 18 -2.05 5.58 4.55
N GLU A 19 -1.31 5.55 3.43
CA GLU A 19 -1.92 5.54 2.10
C GLU A 19 -2.74 4.26 1.86
N ALA A 20 -2.27 3.11 2.33
CA ALA A 20 -3.01 1.85 2.24
C ALA A 20 -4.29 1.87 3.11
N ALA A 21 -4.22 2.48 4.29
CA ALA A 21 -5.39 2.65 5.17
C ALA A 21 -6.44 3.58 4.55
N ASP A 22 -6.01 4.70 3.97
CA ASP A 22 -6.88 5.61 3.21
C ASP A 22 -7.48 4.91 1.98
N TYR A 23 -6.67 4.16 1.22
CA TYR A 23 -7.16 3.43 0.04
C TYR A 23 -8.25 2.41 0.36
N LEU A 24 -8.08 1.67 1.45
CA LEU A 24 -9.04 0.70 1.95
C LEU A 24 -10.19 1.33 2.74
N SER A 25 -10.12 2.64 3.02
CA SER A 25 -11.03 3.35 3.93
C SER A 25 -11.15 2.67 5.30
N VAL A 26 -10.01 2.16 5.82
CA VAL A 26 -9.92 1.49 7.13
C VAL A 26 -8.99 2.24 8.07
N SER A 27 -9.13 1.99 9.37
CA SER A 27 -8.18 2.51 10.35
C SER A 27 -6.81 1.85 10.20
N LYS A 28 -5.72 2.61 10.42
CA LYS A 28 -4.34 2.07 10.43
C LYS A 28 -4.21 0.87 11.37
N ARG A 29 -4.90 0.90 12.51
CA ARG A 29 -4.94 -0.22 13.49
C ARG A 29 -5.54 -1.49 12.89
N THR A 30 -6.61 -1.36 12.11
CA THR A 30 -7.22 -2.46 11.37
C THR A 30 -6.26 -2.98 10.31
N LEU A 31 -5.60 -2.09 9.57
CA LEU A 31 -4.55 -2.48 8.60
C LEU A 31 -3.42 -3.25 9.28
N TYR A 32 -2.95 -2.80 10.45
CA TYR A 32 -1.92 -3.49 11.24
C TYR A 32 -2.37 -4.90 11.65
N ALA A 33 -3.63 -5.06 12.06
CA ALA A 33 -4.18 -6.38 12.40
C ALA A 33 -4.28 -7.30 11.17
N MET A 34 -4.69 -6.76 10.01
CA MET A 34 -4.74 -7.50 8.73
C MET A 34 -3.35 -7.95 8.26
N VAL A 35 -2.33 -7.11 8.46
CA VAL A 35 -0.94 -7.47 8.16
C VAL A 35 -0.38 -8.46 9.17
N SER A 36 -0.70 -8.30 10.45
CA SER A 36 -0.30 -9.24 11.49
C SER A 36 -0.91 -10.63 11.31
N THR A 37 -2.05 -10.72 10.63
CA THR A 37 -2.69 -11.99 10.26
C THR A 37 -2.20 -12.52 8.91
N SER A 38 -1.19 -11.88 8.29
CA SER A 38 -0.63 -12.22 6.98
C SER A 38 -1.68 -12.30 5.86
N ARG A 39 -2.79 -11.57 6.01
CA ARG A 39 -3.91 -11.58 5.08
C ARG A 39 -3.65 -10.72 3.84
N ILE A 40 -2.75 -9.75 3.96
CA ILE A 40 -2.37 -8.82 2.89
C ILE A 40 -0.86 -8.99 2.62
N PRO A 41 -0.44 -9.21 1.37
CA PRO A 41 0.96 -9.22 0.99
C PRO A 41 1.62 -7.88 1.35
N THR A 42 2.75 -7.95 2.05
CA THR A 42 3.51 -6.74 2.41
C THR A 42 4.96 -6.86 1.99
N ILE A 43 5.50 -5.75 1.51
CA ILE A 43 6.89 -5.65 1.08
C ILE A 43 7.65 -4.93 2.19
N ARG A 44 8.61 -5.60 2.79
CA ARG A 44 9.52 -4.98 3.76
C ARG A 44 10.71 -4.40 3.00
N MET A 45 10.68 -3.09 2.77
CA MET A 45 11.77 -2.32 2.17
C MET A 45 12.80 -1.93 3.23
N GLY A 46 13.56 -2.90 3.74
CA GLY A 46 14.67 -2.66 4.66
C GLY A 46 14.33 -1.80 5.88
N ALA A 47 15.36 -1.21 6.49
CA ALA A 47 15.18 -0.22 7.56
C ALA A 47 14.86 1.15 6.94
N GLY A 48 13.70 1.71 7.29
CA GLY A 48 13.37 3.08 6.96
C GLY A 48 14.30 4.08 7.66
N PRO A 49 14.16 5.39 7.39
CA PRO A 49 15.06 6.43 7.91
C PRO A 49 15.19 6.46 9.44
N ASN A 50 14.24 5.89 10.18
CA ASN A 50 14.23 5.79 11.64
C ASN A 50 14.66 4.40 12.17
N GLY A 51 15.31 3.56 11.36
CA GLY A 51 15.71 2.20 11.75
C GLY A 51 14.54 1.21 11.89
N ARG A 52 13.31 1.64 11.65
CA ARG A 52 12.10 0.81 11.67
C ARG A 52 11.86 0.20 10.28
N GLY A 53 11.57 -1.09 10.23
CA GLY A 53 11.28 -1.80 8.97
C GLY A 53 10.23 -1.07 8.14
N LEU A 54 10.56 -0.67 6.92
CA LEU A 54 9.64 0.07 6.06
C LEU A 54 8.70 -0.91 5.36
N THR A 55 7.53 -1.14 5.94
CA THR A 55 6.49 -1.94 5.28
C THR A 55 5.77 -1.09 4.25
N ARG A 56 5.71 -1.59 3.01
CA ARG A 56 4.94 -1.02 1.92
C ARG A 56 3.98 -2.06 1.31
N PHE A 57 2.96 -1.55 0.64
CA PHE A 57 1.88 -2.32 0.04
C PHE A 57 1.81 -2.02 -1.45
N ARG A 58 1.60 -3.04 -2.28
CA ARG A 58 1.24 -2.80 -3.67
C ARG A 58 -0.26 -2.55 -3.73
N ARG A 59 -0.67 -1.53 -4.50
CA ARG A 59 -2.09 -1.26 -4.74
C ARG A 59 -2.83 -2.50 -5.27
N HIS A 60 -2.21 -3.22 -6.21
CA HIS A 60 -2.77 -4.46 -6.78
C HIS A 60 -3.06 -5.53 -5.71
N ASP A 61 -2.19 -5.68 -4.71
CA ASP A 61 -2.39 -6.65 -3.63
C ASP A 61 -3.53 -6.21 -2.68
N LEU A 62 -3.66 -4.90 -2.42
CA LEU A 62 -4.78 -4.36 -1.65
C LEU A 62 -6.11 -4.57 -2.39
N GLU A 63 -6.13 -4.34 -3.69
CA GLU A 63 -7.32 -4.51 -4.53
C GLU A 63 -7.75 -5.98 -4.62
N ALA A 64 -6.80 -6.89 -4.86
CA ALA A 64 -7.07 -8.33 -4.83
C ALA A 64 -7.61 -8.79 -3.46
N PHE A 65 -7.11 -8.21 -2.36
CA PHE A 65 -7.62 -8.49 -1.03
C PHE A 65 -9.06 -8.00 -0.84
N VAL A 66 -9.39 -6.78 -1.28
CA VAL A 66 -10.77 -6.27 -1.24
C VAL A 66 -11.69 -7.18 -2.04
N GLN A 67 -11.31 -7.50 -3.28
CA GLN A 67 -12.11 -8.33 -4.17
C GLN A 67 -12.35 -9.74 -3.61
N ALA A 68 -11.38 -10.31 -2.87
CA ALA A 68 -11.52 -11.59 -2.20
C ALA A 68 -12.38 -11.56 -0.92
N ASN A 69 -12.58 -10.40 -0.28
CA ASN A 69 -13.29 -10.28 1.00
C ASN A 69 -14.65 -9.56 0.89
N VAL A 70 -15.03 -9.07 -0.29
CA VAL A 70 -16.34 -8.44 -0.58
C VAL A 70 -17.36 -9.46 -1.15
N ALA A 71 -17.18 -10.76 -0.86
CA ALA A 71 -18.08 -11.84 -1.27
C ALA A 71 -19.23 -12.08 -0.29
#